data_AF-A0AAW2R2X0-F1
#
_entry.id   AF-A0AAW2R2X0-F1
#
_cell.length_a   1.000
_cell.length_b   1.000
_cell.length_c   1.000
_cell.angle_alpha   90.00
_cell.angle_beta   90.00
_cell.angle_gamma   90.00
#
_symmetry.space_group_name_H-M   'P 1'
#
loop_
_entity.id
_entity.type
_entity.pdbx_description
1 polymer ?
#
loop_
_entity_poly.entity_id
_entity_poly.type
_entity_poly.pdbx_seq_one_letter_code
_entity_poly.pdbx_strand_id
1 'polypeptide(L)'
;MGLPSVVCLCAAVFLLHSSLFTVSAKKTYIVQMNHHQKPPSYSTHGQWYSDHLQALTSAAPDSILYTYDLAYNGFAAALSDEEVESLRQSDSVLDVYEDPVYTLHTTRTPEFLGLGDTTWQPGRMRPNPHAMEMDTARIRRALPRGLKWRTPAS
;
A
#
# COMPACT_ATOMS: atom_id res chain seq x y z
N MET A 1 -30.53 -42.24 25.93
CA MET A 1 -29.74 -42.48 24.69
C MET A 1 -29.39 -41.17 23.94
N GLY A 2 -29.26 -40.02 24.61
CA GLY A 2 -29.14 -38.71 23.93
C GLY A 2 -27.72 -38.13 23.79
N LEU A 3 -26.74 -38.61 24.57
CA LEU A 3 -25.37 -38.06 24.56
C LEU A 3 -24.65 -38.10 23.18
N PRO A 4 -24.67 -39.19 22.40
CA PRO A 4 -23.91 -39.24 21.16
C PRO A 4 -24.48 -38.33 20.06
N SER A 5 -25.80 -38.09 20.09
CA SER A 5 -26.49 -37.22 19.13
C SER A 5 -26.17 -35.74 19.38
N VAL A 6 -26.10 -35.33 20.65
CA VAL A 6 -25.69 -33.96 21.04
C VAL A 6 -24.22 -33.70 20.70
N VAL A 7 -23.33 -34.67 20.94
CA VAL A 7 -21.90 -34.55 20.59
C VAL A 7 -21.71 -34.42 19.07
N CYS A 8 -22.45 -35.19 18.27
CA CYS A 8 -22.42 -35.05 16.81
C CYS A 8 -22.92 -33.69 16.32
N LEU A 9 -24.01 -33.17 16.92
CA LEU A 9 -24.54 -31.85 16.60
C LEU A 9 -23.53 -30.75 16.90
N CYS A 10 -22.89 -30.79 18.07
CA CYS A 10 -21.84 -29.83 18.43
C CYS A 10 -20.63 -29.92 17.49
N ALA A 11 -20.17 -31.13 17.15
CA ALA A 11 -19.05 -31.33 16.23
C ALA A 11 -19.37 -30.81 14.82
N ALA A 12 -20.58 -31.05 14.31
CA ALA A 12 -21.02 -30.55 13.02
C ALA A 12 -21.09 -29.01 12.98
N VAL A 13 -21.59 -28.40 14.06
CA VAL A 13 -21.63 -26.93 14.20
C VAL A 13 -20.21 -26.34 14.27
N PHE A 14 -19.30 -26.95 15.03
CA PHE A 14 -17.89 -26.53 15.09
C PHE A 14 -17.18 -26.63 13.73
N LEU A 15 -17.37 -27.74 13.01
CA LEU A 15 -16.80 -27.95 11.67
C LEU A 15 -17.34 -26.94 10.66
N LEU A 16 -18.64 -26.63 10.72
CA LEU A 16 -19.27 -25.61 9.89
C LEU A 16 -18.71 -24.20 10.18
N HIS A 17 -18.51 -23.85 11.46
CA HIS A 17 -17.92 -22.57 11.84
C HIS A 17 -16.47 -22.44 11.38
N SER A 18 -15.67 -23.50 11.50
CA SER A 18 -14.26 -23.47 11.07
C SER A 18 -14.10 -23.30 9.56
N SER A 19 -15.10 -23.73 8.77
CA SER A 19 -15.09 -23.62 7.31
C SER A 19 -15.45 -22.23 6.79
N LEU A 20 -16.02 -21.36 7.65
CA LEU A 20 -16.37 -19.98 7.33
C LEU A 20 -15.22 -18.99 7.61
N PHE A 21 -14.16 -19.44 8.29
CA PHE A 21 -13.05 -18.58 8.67
C PHE A 21 -11.98 -18.56 7.58
N THR A 22 -12.21 -17.78 6.53
CA THR A 22 -11.18 -17.48 5.51
C THR A 22 -10.29 -16.36 6.02
N VAL A 23 -9.02 -16.66 6.30
CA VAL A 23 -8.02 -15.64 6.61
C VAL A 23 -7.64 -14.93 5.32
N SER A 24 -8.08 -13.69 5.17
CA SER A 24 -7.76 -12.85 4.02
C SER A 24 -6.29 -12.40 4.09
N ALA A 25 -5.61 -12.44 2.94
CA ALA A 25 -4.19 -12.06 2.87
C ALA A 25 -4.05 -10.54 3.06
N LYS A 26 -3.14 -10.13 3.95
CA LYS A 26 -2.89 -8.71 4.21
C LYS A 26 -1.93 -8.13 3.17
N LYS A 27 -2.20 -6.90 2.73
CA LYS A 27 -1.30 -6.08 1.92
C LYS A 27 -1.00 -4.77 2.64
N THR A 28 0.03 -4.05 2.19
CA THR A 28 0.31 -2.72 2.72
C THR A 28 -0.60 -1.69 2.08
N TYR A 29 -1.24 -0.88 2.91
CA TYR A 29 -2.06 0.25 2.49
C TYR A 29 -1.60 1.51 3.20
N ILE A 30 -1.73 2.65 2.53
CA ILE A 30 -1.63 3.97 3.15
C ILE A 30 -3.05 4.50 3.37
N VAL A 31 -3.33 4.86 4.61
CA VAL A 31 -4.60 5.41 5.08
C VAL A 31 -4.43 6.90 5.29
N GLN A 32 -5.23 7.71 4.60
CA GLN A 32 -5.29 9.14 4.77
C GLN A 32 -6.30 9.50 5.84
N MET A 33 -5.86 10.22 6.87
CA MET A 33 -6.72 10.60 8.00
C MET A 33 -7.13 12.07 7.91
N ASN A 34 -8.37 12.36 8.31
CA ASN A 34 -8.85 13.72 8.46
C ASN A 34 -8.35 14.32 9.78
N HIS A 35 -7.16 14.94 9.76
CA HIS A 35 -6.52 15.48 10.97
C HIS A 35 -7.38 16.46 11.79
N HIS A 36 -8.37 17.13 11.17
CA HIS A 36 -9.27 18.03 11.89
C HIS A 36 -10.24 17.31 12.83
N GLN A 37 -10.44 16.00 12.64
CA GLN A 37 -11.29 15.18 13.49
C GLN A 37 -10.54 14.56 14.68
N LYS A 38 -9.24 14.82 14.82
CA LYS A 38 -8.46 14.30 15.96
C LYS A 38 -9.05 14.82 17.28
N PRO A 39 -9.50 13.95 18.20
CA PRO A 39 -9.99 14.41 19.48
C PRO A 39 -8.86 15.07 20.31
N PRO A 40 -9.19 16.10 21.12
CA PRO A 40 -8.21 16.78 21.97
C PRO A 40 -7.68 15.88 23.11
N SER A 41 -8.36 14.76 23.41
CA SER A 41 -7.90 13.76 24.40
C SER A 41 -6.63 13.03 23.96
N TYR A 42 -6.33 13.00 22.66
CA TYR A 42 -5.15 12.32 22.12
C TYR A 42 -3.93 13.23 22.08
N SER A 43 -2.86 12.79 22.74
CA SER A 43 -1.59 13.52 22.79
C SER A 43 -0.85 13.51 21.45
N THR A 44 -0.89 12.39 20.73
CA THR A 44 -0.25 12.22 19.42
C THR A 44 -1.23 11.70 18.39
N HIS A 45 -0.96 11.95 17.10
CA HIS A 45 -1.72 11.39 16.00
C HIS A 45 -1.63 9.85 15.98
N GLY A 46 -0.45 9.30 16.27
CA GLY A 46 -0.22 7.84 16.29
C GLY A 46 -1.15 7.09 17.25
N GLN A 47 -1.32 7.58 18.48
CA GLN A 47 -2.25 6.96 19.45
C GLN A 47 -3.68 6.97 18.93
N TRP A 48 -4.12 8.10 18.38
CA TRP A 48 -5.45 8.20 17.79
C TRP A 48 -5.64 7.23 16.63
N TYR A 49 -4.66 7.12 15.73
CA TYR A 49 -4.72 6.23 14.58
C TYR A 49 -4.75 4.76 14.99
N SER A 50 -3.92 4.34 15.96
CA SER A 50 -3.92 2.98 16.49
C SER A 50 -5.28 2.60 17.10
N ASP A 51 -5.82 3.46 17.97
CA ASP A 51 -7.12 3.22 18.60
C ASP A 51 -8.25 3.21 17.56
N HIS A 52 -8.22 4.14 16.60
CA HIS A 52 -9.23 4.22 15.55
C HIS A 52 -9.21 2.97 14.66
N LEU A 53 -8.02 2.50 14.27
CA LEU A 53 -7.86 1.26 13.51
C LEU A 53 -8.40 0.07 14.30
N GLN A 54 -8.05 -0.06 15.57
CA GLN A 54 -8.52 -1.15 16.43
C GLN A 54 -10.03 -1.10 16.72
N ALA A 55 -10.63 0.09 16.74
CA ALA A 55 -12.06 0.25 16.93
C ALA A 55 -12.88 -0.19 15.71
N LEU A 56 -12.36 0.09 14.50
CA LEU A 56 -13.06 -0.22 13.25
C LEU A 56 -12.71 -1.60 12.69
N THR A 57 -11.54 -2.11 13.04
CA THR A 57 -11.02 -3.37 12.52
C THR A 57 -10.59 -4.25 13.68
N SER A 58 -10.73 -5.57 13.55
CA SER A 58 -10.12 -6.51 14.51
C SER A 58 -8.61 -6.68 14.28
N ALA A 59 -7.94 -5.65 13.74
CA ALA A 59 -6.52 -5.69 13.45
C ALA A 59 -5.70 -5.77 14.74
N ALA A 60 -4.54 -6.41 14.64
CA ALA A 60 -3.60 -6.48 15.74
C ALA A 60 -3.03 -5.08 16.07
N PRO A 61 -2.60 -4.84 17.32
CA PRO A 61 -1.99 -3.56 17.73
C PRO A 61 -0.78 -3.17 16.86
N ASP A 62 -0.03 -4.16 16.38
CA ASP A 62 1.20 -3.98 15.59
C ASP A 62 0.94 -3.93 14.07
N SER A 63 -0.30 -3.68 13.66
CA SER A 63 -0.68 -3.60 12.24
C SER A 63 -0.19 -2.33 11.55
N ILE A 64 0.04 -1.25 12.32
CA ILE A 64 0.60 0.01 11.81
C ILE A 64 2.11 -0.13 11.64
N LEU A 65 2.58 0.07 10.41
CA LEU A 65 3.98 0.04 10.01
C LEU A 65 4.66 1.40 10.17
N TYR A 66 3.96 2.47 9.79
CA TYR A 66 4.46 3.84 9.84
C TYR A 66 3.33 4.82 10.13
N THR A 67 3.63 5.88 10.88
CA THR A 67 2.73 7.03 11.06
C THR A 67 3.32 8.24 10.37
N TYR A 68 2.48 8.98 9.65
CA TYR A 68 2.80 10.24 8.99
C TYR A 68 2.05 11.38 9.70
N ASP A 69 2.79 12.38 10.16
CA ASP A 69 2.25 13.52 10.92
C ASP A 69 2.81 14.90 10.52
N LEU A 70 3.71 14.95 9.53
CA LEU A 70 4.36 16.20 9.08
C LEU A 70 3.75 16.75 7.78
N ALA A 71 4.12 16.17 6.64
CA ALA A 71 3.65 16.60 5.31
C ALA A 71 2.36 15.88 4.87
N TYR A 72 1.98 14.84 5.61
CA TYR A 72 0.85 13.98 5.34
C TYR A 72 0.27 13.52 6.67
N ASN A 73 -1.05 13.45 6.77
CA ASN A 73 -1.74 12.99 7.97
C ASN A 73 -2.32 11.61 7.69
N GLY A 74 -1.71 10.58 8.27
CA GLY A 74 -2.14 9.22 8.02
C GLY A 74 -1.17 8.19 8.55
N PHE A 75 -1.36 6.94 8.14
CA PHE A 75 -0.49 5.84 8.52
C PHE A 75 -0.43 4.78 7.42
N ALA A 76 0.64 3.99 7.43
CA ALA A 76 0.75 2.78 6.62
C ALA A 76 0.49 1.56 7.50
N ALA A 77 -0.32 0.61 7.04
CA ALA A 77 -0.65 -0.60 7.79
C ALA A 77 -0.78 -1.83 6.88
N ALA A 78 -0.53 -3.01 7.44
CA ALA A 78 -0.83 -4.27 6.79
C ALA A 78 -2.30 -4.66 7.05
N LEU A 79 -3.14 -4.57 6.01
CA LEU A 79 -4.59 -4.71 6.11
C LEU A 79 -5.12 -5.74 5.11
N SER A 80 -6.20 -6.43 5.49
CA SER A 80 -7.01 -7.23 4.56
C SER A 80 -8.01 -6.33 3.83
N ASP A 81 -8.59 -6.85 2.75
CA ASP A 81 -9.56 -6.09 1.95
C ASP A 81 -10.82 -5.74 2.76
N GLU A 82 -11.22 -6.59 3.71
CA GLU A 82 -12.34 -6.33 4.63
C GLU A 82 -12.03 -5.23 5.66
N GLU A 83 -10.79 -5.19 6.17
CA GLU A 83 -10.31 -4.13 7.06
C GLU A 83 -10.27 -2.79 6.32
N VAL A 84 -9.83 -2.79 5.05
CA VAL A 84 -9.83 -1.60 4.17
C VAL A 84 -11.25 -1.08 3.94
N GLU A 85 -12.21 -1.96 3.65
CA GLU A 85 -13.60 -1.55 3.44
C GLU A 85 -14.20 -0.93 4.70
N SER A 86 -13.89 -1.49 5.88
CA SER A 86 -14.31 -0.94 7.17
C SER A 86 -13.75 0.47 7.41
N LEU A 87 -12.49 0.71 7.01
CA LEU A 87 -11.88 2.04 7.09
C LEU A 87 -12.50 3.03 6.11
N ARG A 88 -12.82 2.63 4.88
CA ARG A 88 -13.45 3.51 3.88
C ARG A 88 -14.82 4.03 4.29
N GLN A 89 -15.49 3.35 5.21
CA GLN A 89 -16.80 3.74 5.73
C GLN A 89 -16.71 4.76 6.89
N SER A 90 -15.50 5.08 7.37
CA SER A 90 -15.29 6.01 8.47
C SER A 90 -15.19 7.45 7.98
N ASP A 91 -15.96 8.37 8.58
CA ASP A 91 -15.87 9.81 8.31
C ASP A 91 -14.50 10.43 8.66
N SER A 92 -13.70 9.74 9.48
CA SER A 92 -12.35 10.16 9.86
C SER A 92 -11.27 9.74 8.85
N VAL A 93 -11.62 8.90 7.88
CA VAL A 93 -10.73 8.44 6.82
C VAL A 93 -11.08 9.17 5.54
N LEU A 94 -10.11 9.87 4.95
CA LEU A 94 -10.30 10.60 3.69
C LEU A 94 -10.15 9.69 2.47
N ASP A 95 -9.16 8.79 2.50
CA ASP A 95 -8.94 7.80 1.45
C ASP A 95 -8.04 6.66 1.97
N VAL A 96 -8.05 5.54 1.25
CA VAL A 96 -7.18 4.38 1.48
C VAL A 96 -6.65 3.90 0.12
N TYR A 97 -5.35 3.70 -0.01
CA TYR A 97 -4.76 3.19 -1.25
C TYR A 97 -3.67 2.16 -0.98
N GLU A 98 -3.58 1.15 -1.84
CA GLU A 98 -2.55 0.11 -1.75
C GLU A 98 -1.16 0.75 -1.96
N ASP A 99 -0.19 0.38 -1.14
CA ASP A 99 1.22 0.78 -1.25
C ASP A 99 2.05 -0.40 -1.81
N PRO A 100 2.17 -0.50 -3.14
CA PRO A 100 2.90 -1.61 -3.75
C PRO A 100 4.41 -1.42 -3.60
N VAL A 101 5.11 -2.52 -3.35
CA VAL A 101 6.58 -2.51 -3.33
C VAL A 101 7.11 -2.23 -4.74
N TYR A 102 7.80 -1.11 -4.90
CA TYR A 102 8.46 -0.76 -6.16
C TYR A 102 9.91 -1.26 -6.18
N THR A 103 10.30 -1.87 -7.30
CA THR A 103 11.73 -2.14 -7.56
C THR A 103 12.46 -0.82 -7.76
N LEU A 104 13.43 -0.55 -6.91
CA LEU A 104 14.20 0.69 -6.95
C LEU A 104 15.09 0.70 -8.19
N HIS A 105 14.76 1.57 -9.16
CA HIS A 105 15.70 1.94 -10.21
C HIS A 105 16.41 3.22 -9.77
N THR A 106 17.65 3.09 -9.32
CA THR A 106 18.42 4.20 -8.81
C THR A 106 18.94 5.05 -9.97
N THR A 107 18.61 6.34 -9.98
CA THR A 107 19.17 7.33 -10.92
C THR A 107 20.59 7.76 -10.55
N ARG A 108 21.22 7.06 -9.61
CA ARG A 108 22.52 7.40 -9.02
C ARG A 108 23.48 6.21 -8.96
N THR A 109 23.17 5.11 -9.65
CA THR A 109 24.19 4.10 -9.92
C THR A 109 25.17 4.60 -10.99
N PRO A 110 26.45 4.21 -10.91
CA PRO A 110 27.42 4.50 -11.97
C PRO A 110 26.89 4.09 -13.35
N GLU A 111 26.23 2.94 -13.45
CA GLU A 111 25.63 2.42 -14.68
C GLU A 111 24.50 3.31 -15.21
N PHE A 112 23.69 3.90 -14.32
CA PHE A 112 22.67 4.87 -14.69
C PHE A 112 23.28 6.14 -15.29
N LEU A 113 24.42 6.58 -14.75
CA LEU A 113 25.21 7.70 -15.28
C LEU A 113 26.05 7.34 -16.52
N GLY A 114 25.99 6.09 -16.99
CA GLY A 114 26.80 5.59 -18.10
C GLY A 114 28.28 5.36 -17.76
N LEU A 115 28.60 5.23 -16.46
CA LEU A 115 29.94 5.03 -15.91
C LEU A 115 30.30 3.55 -15.70
N GLY A 116 29.54 2.63 -16.30
CA GLY A 116 29.66 1.17 -16.08
C GLY A 116 30.92 0.51 -16.65
N ASP A 117 31.74 1.22 -17.45
CA ASP A 117 32.98 0.69 -18.02
C ASP A 117 34.08 1.75 -17.93
N THR A 118 35.04 1.58 -17.00
CA THR A 118 36.19 2.48 -16.78
C THR A 118 37.23 2.46 -17.89
N THR A 119 36.87 2.04 -19.11
CA THR A 119 37.71 2.27 -20.29
C THR A 119 37.44 3.70 -20.80
N TRP A 120 38.05 4.69 -20.16
CA TRP A 120 37.98 6.09 -20.57
C TRP A 120 38.41 6.25 -22.04
N GLN A 121 37.44 6.30 -22.95
CA GLN A 121 37.66 6.71 -24.34
C GLN A 121 37.20 8.17 -24.50
N PRO A 122 38.13 9.12 -24.74
CA PRO A 122 37.78 10.53 -24.94
C PRO A 122 36.78 10.69 -26.09
N GLY A 123 35.69 11.44 -25.86
CA GLY A 123 34.74 11.85 -26.91
C GLY A 123 33.57 10.90 -27.19
N ARG A 124 33.38 9.83 -26.42
CA ARG A 124 32.27 8.87 -26.62
C ARG A 124 31.35 8.74 -25.40
N MET A 125 30.85 9.85 -24.88
CA MET A 125 29.74 9.82 -23.90
C MET A 125 28.47 9.41 -24.65
N ARG A 126 28.20 8.10 -24.74
CA ARG A 126 26.96 7.59 -25.33
C ARG A 126 25.86 7.70 -24.26
N PRO A 127 24.74 8.38 -24.52
CA PRO A 127 23.59 8.37 -23.63
C PRO A 127 23.17 6.92 -23.36
N ASN A 128 22.89 6.56 -22.11
CA ASN A 128 22.33 5.25 -21.80
C ASN A 128 20.93 5.15 -22.44
N PRO A 129 20.72 4.28 -23.45
CA PRO A 129 19.43 4.19 -24.14
C PRO A 129 18.30 3.71 -23.22
N HIS A 130 18.62 2.96 -22.16
CA HIS A 130 17.63 2.47 -21.19
C HIS A 130 17.15 3.56 -20.22
N ALA A 131 17.94 4.61 -20.00
CA ALA A 131 17.51 5.75 -19.17
C ALA A 131 16.38 6.54 -19.84
N MET A 132 16.41 6.66 -21.17
CA MET A 132 15.39 7.40 -21.94
C MET A 132 14.12 6.58 -22.21
N GLU A 133 14.25 5.25 -22.29
CA GLU A 133 13.11 4.36 -22.54
C GLU A 133 12.13 4.31 -21.34
N MET A 134 12.63 4.44 -20.11
CA MET A 134 11.80 4.29 -18.92
C MET A 134 10.84 5.46 -18.67
N ASP A 135 11.26 6.71 -18.93
CA ASP A 135 10.37 7.88 -18.82
C ASP A 135 9.31 7.90 -19.94
N THR A 136 9.69 7.49 -21.14
CA THR A 136 8.78 7.47 -22.30
C THR A 136 7.67 6.42 -22.10
N ALA A 137 7.99 5.25 -21.53
CA ALA A 137 7.03 4.20 -21.24
C ALA A 137 6.04 4.56 -20.10
N ARG A 138 6.51 5.30 -19.09
CA ARG A 138 5.66 5.79 -17.99
C ARG A 138 4.68 6.87 -18.45
N ILE A 139 5.14 7.84 -19.24
CA ILE A 139 4.28 8.88 -19.83
C ILE A 139 3.22 8.25 -20.75
N ARG A 140 3.61 7.30 -21.61
CA ARG A 140 2.68 6.61 -22.51
C ARG A 140 1.60 5.82 -21.76
N ARG A 141 1.89 5.27 -20.58
CA ARG A 141 0.94 4.51 -19.77
C ARG A 141 -0.02 5.40 -18.97
N ALA A 142 0.37 6.65 -18.70
CA ALA A 142 -0.45 7.66 -18.03
C ALA A 142 -1.35 8.47 -19.00
N LEU A 143 -1.17 8.35 -20.31
CA LEU A 143 -2.00 9.06 -21.30
C LEU A 143 -3.41 8.42 -21.41
N PRO A 144 -4.49 9.22 -21.38
CA PRO A 144 -5.84 8.73 -21.65
C PRO A 144 -5.94 8.06 -23.03
N ARG A 145 -6.76 7.01 -23.14
CA ARG A 145 -6.99 6.29 -24.42
C ARG A 145 -7.48 7.28 -25.49
N GLY A 146 -6.63 7.57 -26.49
CA GLY A 146 -6.96 8.42 -27.65
C GLY A 146 -5.96 9.54 -27.97
N LEU A 147 -5.01 9.86 -27.08
CA LEU A 147 -4.04 10.92 -27.31
C LEU A 147 -2.76 10.36 -27.99
N LYS A 148 -2.48 10.76 -29.23
CA LYS A 148 -1.24 10.39 -29.94
C LYS A 148 -0.10 11.35 -29.57
N TRP A 149 1.02 10.78 -29.13
CA TRP A 149 2.28 11.51 -28.94
C TRP A 149 2.73 12.16 -30.25
N ARG A 150 3.04 13.45 -30.23
CA ARG A 150 3.59 14.19 -31.37
C ARG A 150 5.05 14.53 -31.05
N THR A 151 5.98 14.01 -31.84
CA THR A 151 7.41 14.34 -31.70
C THR A 151 7.65 15.80 -32.08
N PRO A 152 8.49 16.57 -31.35
CA PRO A 152 8.94 17.88 -31.81
C PRO A 152 9.74 17.70 -33.11
N ALA A 153 9.49 18.55 -34.10
CA ALA A 153 10.30 18.60 -35.31
C ALA A 153 11.71 19.12 -34.97
N SER A 154 12.70 18.52 -35.62
CA SER A 154 14.12 18.88 -35.60
C SER A 154 14.39 20.30 -36.09
#